data_AF-A0A7V1XYU9-F1
#
_entry.id   AF-A0A7V1XYU9-F1
#
_cell.length_a   1.000
_cell.length_b   1.000
_cell.length_c   1.000
_cell.angle_alpha   90.00
_cell.angle_beta   90.00
_cell.angle_gamma   90.00
#
_symmetry.space_group_name_H-M   'P 1'
#
loop_
_entity.id
_entity.type
_entity.pdbx_description
1 polymer ?
#
loop_
_entity_poly.entity_id
_entity_poly.type
_entity_poly.pdbx_seq_one_letter_code
_entity_poly.pdbx_strand_id
1 'polypeptide(L)'
;MVAIATAPGRGGIGVVRLSGPQARPIAETMLRLPRPLEANRAIFGELIDVQTQERLDEVVATFFAAPHSYTTDDVVEISAHGSPVVLRRIVEMALAAGARLAEPGEFTMRAFLHGRIDLTQAEAVRDLIDAQTLFQAKTAAQQLEGALSRPVQPIKKTLVDLIATLEAGVDFAEDDVSVLPDDQILARIAAVRAPLQQLADSFTYGKLVHEGLTLAIIGRPNVGKSSLFNRLVERERAIVTATPGTTRDLVSETVALEGIPIHLVDTAGIRAAADEAERIGIQKTYEAAAEADVVLVVTEANASAADQHHDQKMLAAVAGRKAVLVANKSDLAPTSTAAVSKGIPRVATSALTGAGIAELRAEILRQVGGERAALQEGGLLTNARHQALIAESLAALAKADQATAARVPHEMLLLDLYATLRPLDALTGQTSADDILHLIFGSFCIGK
;
A
#
# COMPACT_ATOMS: atom_id res chain seq x y z
N MET A 1 -23.18 8.40 -14.15
CA MET A 1 -21.85 9.05 -14.16
C MET A 1 -21.01 8.52 -15.32
N VAL A 2 -20.03 9.28 -15.79
CA VAL A 2 -19.13 8.91 -16.88
C VAL A 2 -17.70 9.37 -16.60
N ALA A 3 -16.68 8.58 -16.98
CA ALA A 3 -15.28 8.98 -16.97
C ALA A 3 -14.46 8.16 -17.98
N ILE A 4 -13.27 8.66 -18.32
CA ILE A 4 -12.23 7.88 -18.99
C ILE A 4 -11.58 7.00 -17.91
N ALA A 5 -11.61 5.67 -18.11
CA ALA A 5 -11.12 4.67 -17.14
C ALA A 5 -9.68 4.22 -17.41
N THR A 6 -9.08 4.62 -18.54
CA THR A 6 -7.69 4.34 -18.89
C THR A 6 -6.76 5.51 -18.53
N ALA A 7 -5.47 5.21 -18.35
CA ALA A 7 -4.45 6.24 -18.08
C ALA A 7 -4.47 7.36 -19.15
N PRO A 8 -4.22 8.62 -18.75
CA PRO A 8 -4.15 9.73 -19.70
C PRO A 8 -2.96 9.53 -20.63
N GLY A 9 -3.16 9.72 -21.93
CA GLY A 9 -2.09 9.56 -22.91
C GLY A 9 -2.60 9.03 -24.23
N ARG A 10 -1.66 8.66 -25.11
CA ARG A 10 -1.95 7.97 -26.36
C ARG A 10 -1.67 6.48 -26.16
N GLY A 11 -2.61 5.63 -26.57
CA GLY A 11 -2.48 4.17 -26.45
C GLY A 11 -3.24 3.43 -27.54
N GLY A 12 -3.06 2.11 -27.63
CA GLY A 12 -3.80 1.28 -28.59
C GLY A 12 -5.30 1.25 -28.27
N ILE A 13 -5.66 1.27 -26.99
CA ILE A 13 -7.05 1.23 -26.50
C ILE A 13 -7.23 2.32 -25.44
N GLY A 14 -8.39 2.96 -25.45
CA GLY A 14 -8.90 3.80 -24.37
C GLY A 14 -10.31 3.37 -24.00
N VAL A 15 -10.64 3.41 -22.71
CA VAL A 15 -11.95 2.98 -22.21
C VAL A 15 -12.68 4.17 -21.61
N VAL A 16 -13.93 4.39 -22.02
CA VAL A 16 -14.87 5.28 -21.35
C VAL A 16 -15.92 4.44 -20.64
N ARG A 17 -16.08 4.67 -19.34
CA ARG A 17 -16.99 3.92 -18.48
C ARG A 17 -18.17 4.80 -18.09
N LEU A 18 -19.38 4.30 -18.30
CA LEU A 18 -20.64 4.85 -17.80
C LEU A 18 -21.17 3.94 -16.70
N SER A 19 -21.73 4.52 -15.64
CA SER A 19 -22.35 3.78 -14.54
C SER A 19 -23.61 4.48 -14.03
N GLY A 20 -24.65 3.72 -13.72
CA GLY A 20 -25.94 4.20 -13.21
C GLY A 20 -27.12 3.75 -14.08
N PRO A 21 -28.36 4.04 -13.66
CA PRO A 21 -29.58 3.53 -14.33
C PRO A 21 -29.76 3.99 -15.78
N GLN A 22 -29.07 5.06 -16.18
CA GLN A 22 -29.09 5.61 -17.55
C GLN A 22 -27.86 5.20 -18.37
N ALA A 23 -26.94 4.37 -17.85
CA ALA A 23 -25.69 4.03 -18.53
C ALA A 23 -25.93 3.38 -19.90
N ARG A 24 -26.86 2.41 -19.96
CA ARG A 24 -27.22 1.73 -21.21
C ARG A 24 -27.96 2.65 -22.20
N PRO A 25 -29.08 3.32 -21.83
CA PRO A 25 -29.75 4.25 -22.73
C PRO A 25 -28.82 5.31 -23.33
N ILE A 26 -27.95 5.91 -22.50
CA ILE A 26 -26.99 6.93 -22.95
C ILE A 26 -25.98 6.33 -23.94
N ALA A 27 -25.43 5.15 -23.65
CA ALA A 27 -24.47 4.52 -24.56
C ALA A 27 -25.11 4.17 -25.92
N GLU A 28 -26.36 3.69 -25.92
CA GLU A 28 -27.07 3.32 -27.15
C GLU A 28 -27.33 4.54 -28.07
N THR A 29 -27.35 5.79 -27.57
CA THR A 29 -27.52 6.97 -28.43
C THR A 29 -26.30 7.30 -29.28
N MET A 30 -25.10 6.87 -28.87
CA MET A 30 -23.83 7.19 -29.53
C MET A 30 -23.18 6.00 -30.21
N LEU A 31 -23.84 4.84 -30.21
CA LEU A 31 -23.33 3.59 -30.75
C LEU A 31 -24.23 3.04 -31.86
N ARG A 32 -23.63 2.69 -33.00
CA ARG A 32 -24.27 1.87 -34.02
C ARG A 32 -23.81 0.44 -33.86
N LEU A 33 -24.65 -0.40 -33.25
CA LEU A 33 -24.33 -1.80 -32.96
C LEU A 33 -25.11 -2.76 -33.87
N PRO A 34 -24.51 -3.88 -34.31
CA PRO A 34 -25.21 -4.88 -35.13
C PRO A 34 -26.26 -5.68 -34.35
N ARG A 35 -26.21 -5.61 -33.01
CA ARG A 35 -27.15 -6.26 -32.08
C ARG A 35 -27.25 -5.43 -30.80
N PRO A 36 -28.34 -5.56 -30.02
CA PRO A 36 -28.50 -4.83 -28.75
C PRO A 36 -27.40 -5.15 -27.73
N LEU A 37 -27.16 -4.22 -26.80
CA LEU A 37 -26.28 -4.46 -25.65
C LEU A 37 -26.87 -5.54 -24.74
N GLU A 38 -26.26 -6.73 -24.78
CA GLU A 38 -26.56 -7.85 -23.89
C GLU A 38 -25.54 -7.90 -22.74
N ALA A 39 -26.01 -8.24 -21.54
CA ALA A 39 -25.15 -8.29 -20.35
C ALA A 39 -24.00 -9.31 -20.52
N ASN A 40 -22.80 -8.93 -20.09
CA ASN A 40 -21.57 -9.72 -20.12
C ASN A 40 -21.13 -10.17 -21.52
N ARG A 41 -21.53 -9.42 -22.57
CA ARG A 41 -21.11 -9.67 -23.95
C ARG A 41 -20.40 -8.46 -24.54
N ALA A 42 -19.23 -8.70 -25.12
CA ALA A 42 -18.54 -7.72 -25.95
C ALA A 42 -19.22 -7.65 -27.33
N ILE A 43 -19.45 -6.44 -27.81
CA ILE A 43 -20.10 -6.16 -29.08
C ILE A 43 -19.26 -5.16 -29.85
N PHE A 44 -18.77 -5.58 -31.02
CA PHE A 44 -18.11 -4.69 -31.96
C PHE A 44 -19.14 -3.83 -32.70
N GLY A 45 -18.85 -2.54 -32.86
CA GLY A 45 -19.69 -1.61 -33.60
C GLY A 45 -19.01 -0.28 -33.84
N GLU A 46 -19.80 0.76 -34.11
CA GLU A 46 -19.29 2.07 -34.47
C GLU A 46 -19.66 3.11 -33.42
N LEU A 47 -18.70 3.97 -33.05
CA LEU A 47 -18.98 5.22 -32.37
C LEU A 47 -19.39 6.26 -33.42
N ILE A 48 -20.54 6.90 -33.22
CA ILE A 48 -21.08 7.89 -34.13
C ILE A 48 -21.24 9.25 -33.45
N ASP A 49 -21.09 10.31 -34.22
CA ASP A 49 -21.48 11.65 -33.77
C ASP A 49 -23.01 11.75 -33.76
N VAL A 50 -23.59 12.10 -32.61
CA VAL A 50 -25.05 12.14 -32.45
C VAL A 50 -25.71 13.17 -33.38
N GLN A 51 -25.03 14.27 -33.70
CA GLN A 51 -25.57 15.35 -34.53
C GLN A 51 -25.41 15.07 -36.03
N THR A 52 -24.22 14.64 -36.46
CA THR A 52 -23.94 14.45 -37.90
C THR A 52 -24.22 13.02 -38.38
N GLN A 53 -24.37 12.06 -37.46
CA GLN A 53 -24.48 10.63 -37.73
C GLN A 53 -23.23 10.03 -38.43
N GLU A 54 -22.15 10.80 -38.50
CA GLU A 54 -20.87 10.36 -39.07
C GLU A 54 -20.15 9.43 -38.10
N ARG A 55 -19.40 8.48 -38.67
CA ARG A 55 -18.59 7.54 -37.91
C ARG A 55 -17.35 8.24 -37.37
N LEU A 56 -17.18 8.20 -36.06
CA LEU A 56 -16.02 8.75 -35.35
C LEU A 56 -14.94 7.68 -35.11
N ASP A 57 -15.35 6.46 -34.74
CA ASP A 57 -14.42 5.36 -34.45
C ASP A 57 -15.10 3.98 -34.58
N GLU A 58 -14.29 2.93 -34.63
CA GLU A 58 -14.72 1.54 -34.42
C GLU A 58 -14.43 1.14 -32.97
N VAL A 59 -15.42 0.56 -32.29
CA VAL A 59 -15.37 0.35 -30.84
C VAL A 59 -15.87 -1.05 -30.44
N VAL A 60 -15.46 -1.48 -29.25
CA VAL A 60 -16.05 -2.62 -28.56
C VAL A 60 -16.81 -2.11 -27.34
N ALA A 61 -18.12 -2.33 -27.31
CA ALA A 61 -18.96 -1.99 -26.17
C ALA A 61 -19.25 -3.25 -25.33
N THR A 62 -19.17 -3.13 -24.01
CA THR A 62 -19.53 -4.18 -23.06
C THR A 62 -20.51 -3.63 -22.04
N PHE A 63 -21.62 -4.34 -21.83
CA PHE A 63 -22.64 -3.98 -20.84
C PHE A 63 -22.60 -4.96 -19.66
N PHE A 64 -22.61 -4.44 -18.44
CA PHE A 64 -22.74 -5.19 -17.19
C PHE A 64 -24.04 -4.75 -16.52
N ALA A 65 -25.01 -5.64 -16.43
CA ALA A 65 -26.29 -5.36 -15.79
C ALA A 65 -26.16 -5.41 -14.26
N ALA A 66 -26.83 -4.49 -13.56
CA ALA A 66 -26.99 -4.56 -12.11
C ALA A 66 -27.61 -5.91 -11.68
N PRO A 67 -27.20 -6.49 -10.53
CA PRO A 67 -26.14 -6.04 -9.62
C PRO A 67 -24.73 -6.53 -10.00
N HIS A 68 -24.57 -7.21 -11.15
CA HIS A 68 -23.37 -7.93 -11.55
C HIS A 68 -22.36 -7.04 -12.29
N SER A 69 -22.04 -5.89 -11.72
CA SER A 69 -21.08 -4.92 -12.27
C SER A 69 -20.16 -4.39 -11.17
N TYR A 70 -19.04 -3.74 -11.55
CA TYR A 70 -18.09 -3.16 -10.60
C TYR A 70 -18.77 -2.28 -9.53
N THR A 71 -19.65 -1.38 -9.95
CA THR A 71 -20.38 -0.46 -9.07
C THR A 71 -21.67 -1.03 -8.52
N THR A 72 -22.07 -2.24 -8.95
CA THR A 72 -23.40 -2.86 -8.80
C THR A 72 -24.60 -2.11 -9.43
N ASP A 73 -24.36 -0.94 -10.00
CA ASP A 73 -25.28 -0.29 -10.96
C ASP A 73 -25.17 -0.91 -12.36
N ASP A 74 -26.05 -0.54 -13.29
CA ASP A 74 -25.80 -0.78 -14.72
C ASP A 74 -24.51 -0.06 -15.17
N VAL A 75 -23.61 -0.77 -15.84
CA VAL A 75 -22.33 -0.24 -16.33
C VAL A 75 -22.17 -0.53 -17.82
N VAL A 76 -21.77 0.48 -18.60
CA VAL A 76 -21.32 0.29 -19.99
C VAL A 76 -19.88 0.75 -20.11
N GLU A 77 -19.05 -0.09 -20.71
CA GLU A 77 -17.67 0.23 -21.08
C GLU A 77 -17.57 0.31 -22.60
N ILE A 78 -17.09 1.45 -23.09
CA ILE A 78 -16.81 1.70 -24.50
C ILE A 78 -15.30 1.70 -24.69
N SER A 79 -14.78 0.63 -25.28
CA SER A 79 -13.37 0.48 -25.65
C SER A 79 -13.18 1.00 -27.07
N ALA A 80 -12.58 2.18 -27.18
CA ALA A 80 -12.25 2.86 -28.43
C ALA A 80 -10.74 2.87 -28.67
N HIS A 81 -10.29 3.39 -29.80
CA HIS A 81 -8.86 3.70 -29.96
C HIS A 81 -8.44 4.72 -28.89
N GLY A 82 -7.24 4.55 -28.33
CA GLY A 82 -6.70 5.37 -27.24
C GLY A 82 -6.28 6.79 -27.66
N SER A 83 -7.12 7.48 -28.44
CA SER A 83 -6.97 8.86 -28.85
C SER A 83 -7.65 9.79 -27.83
N PRO A 84 -6.91 10.70 -27.17
CA PRO A 84 -7.50 11.63 -26.19
C PRO A 84 -8.68 12.44 -26.72
N VAL A 85 -8.67 12.76 -28.03
CA VAL A 85 -9.76 13.53 -28.66
C VAL A 85 -11.02 12.67 -28.78
N VAL A 86 -10.88 11.41 -29.19
CA VAL A 86 -12.02 10.47 -29.31
C VAL A 86 -12.63 10.20 -27.94
N LEU A 87 -11.80 9.88 -26.94
CA LEU A 87 -12.28 9.59 -25.58
C LEU A 87 -12.99 10.80 -24.95
N ARG A 88 -12.45 12.01 -25.12
CA ARG A 88 -13.12 13.25 -24.69
C ARG A 88 -14.46 13.44 -25.40
N ARG A 89 -14.53 13.16 -26.71
CA ARG A 89 -15.78 13.28 -27.47
C ARG A 89 -16.86 12.32 -26.95
N ILE A 90 -16.51 11.09 -26.60
CA ILE A 90 -17.44 10.14 -25.97
C ILE A 90 -17.98 10.71 -24.64
N VAL A 91 -17.09 11.25 -23.79
CA VAL A 91 -17.50 11.86 -22.52
C VAL A 91 -18.43 13.05 -22.76
N GLU A 92 -18.09 13.96 -23.68
CA GLU A 92 -18.95 15.11 -24.03
C GLU A 92 -20.34 14.69 -24.51
N MET A 93 -20.42 13.67 -25.38
CA MET A 93 -21.70 13.14 -25.85
C MET A 93 -22.51 12.51 -24.71
N ALA A 94 -21.84 11.77 -23.80
CA ALA A 94 -22.50 11.23 -22.61
C ALA A 94 -23.04 12.33 -21.68
N LEU A 95 -22.27 13.40 -21.46
CA LEU A 95 -22.71 14.55 -20.66
C LEU A 95 -23.92 15.24 -21.30
N ALA A 96 -23.89 15.43 -22.63
CA ALA A 96 -25.01 16.01 -23.38
C ALA A 96 -26.28 15.13 -23.33
N ALA A 97 -26.11 13.81 -23.19
CA ALA A 97 -27.20 12.85 -23.03
C ALA A 97 -27.67 12.66 -21.57
N GLY A 98 -27.15 13.45 -20.62
CA GLY A 98 -27.61 13.47 -19.23
C GLY A 98 -26.72 12.72 -18.24
N ALA A 99 -25.54 12.22 -18.64
CA ALA A 99 -24.55 11.76 -17.69
C ALA A 99 -23.94 12.95 -16.92
N ARG A 100 -23.48 12.68 -15.69
CA ARG A 100 -22.60 13.55 -14.92
C ARG A 100 -21.17 13.04 -14.99
N LEU A 101 -20.17 13.91 -14.99
CA LEU A 101 -18.77 13.50 -14.83
C LEU A 101 -18.61 12.82 -13.46
N ALA A 102 -17.92 11.68 -13.43
CA ALA A 102 -17.65 11.01 -12.17
C ALA A 102 -16.62 11.79 -11.33
N GLU A 103 -16.82 11.80 -10.02
CA GLU A 103 -15.83 12.29 -9.07
C GLU A 103 -14.67 11.30 -8.90
N PRO A 104 -13.51 11.76 -8.38
CA PRO A 104 -12.43 10.85 -8.05
C PRO A 104 -12.85 9.72 -7.11
N GLY A 105 -12.53 8.47 -7.49
CA GLY A 105 -12.89 7.30 -6.69
C GLY A 105 -14.39 6.94 -6.70
N GLU A 106 -15.26 7.69 -7.38
CA GLU A 106 -16.73 7.51 -7.27
C GLU A 106 -17.19 6.10 -7.69
N PHE A 107 -16.54 5.46 -8.68
CA PHE A 107 -16.87 4.09 -9.06
C PHE A 107 -16.61 3.10 -7.91
N THR A 108 -15.44 3.17 -7.30
CA THR A 108 -15.08 2.32 -6.16
C THR A 108 -15.92 2.65 -4.93
N MET A 109 -16.20 3.94 -4.71
CA MET A 109 -17.10 4.43 -3.68
C MET A 109 -18.50 3.82 -3.79
N ARG A 110 -19.07 3.77 -5.00
CA ARG A 110 -20.38 3.11 -5.22
C ARG A 110 -20.35 1.62 -4.92
N ALA A 111 -19.28 0.93 -5.31
CA ALA A 111 -19.12 -0.48 -4.97
C ALA A 111 -19.13 -0.70 -3.45
N PHE A 112 -18.48 0.19 -2.71
CA PHE A 112 -18.51 0.19 -1.24
C PHE A 112 -19.91 0.48 -0.68
N LEU A 113 -20.57 1.55 -1.14
CA LEU A 113 -21.90 1.94 -0.63
C LEU A 113 -22.98 0.90 -0.91
N HIS A 114 -22.87 0.16 -2.01
CA HIS A 114 -23.77 -0.94 -2.33
C HIS A 114 -23.36 -2.27 -1.66
N GLY A 115 -22.36 -2.26 -0.78
CA GLY A 115 -21.96 -3.42 0.03
C GLY A 115 -21.25 -4.51 -0.77
N ARG A 116 -20.77 -4.24 -1.99
CA ARG A 116 -20.00 -5.20 -2.79
C ARG A 116 -18.60 -5.40 -2.22
N ILE A 117 -18.00 -4.32 -1.71
CA ILE A 117 -16.69 -4.30 -1.09
C ILE A 117 -16.77 -3.50 0.22
N ASP A 118 -15.87 -3.78 1.16
CA ASP A 118 -15.68 -2.97 2.36
C ASP A 118 -14.63 -1.86 2.13
N LEU A 119 -14.43 -1.01 3.14
CA LEU A 119 -13.51 0.13 3.03
C LEU A 119 -12.05 -0.30 2.84
N THR A 120 -11.63 -1.39 3.50
CA THR A 120 -10.26 -1.90 3.39
C THR A 120 -9.99 -2.44 1.98
N GLN A 121 -10.99 -3.08 1.38
CA GLN A 121 -10.94 -3.55 0.00
C GLN A 121 -10.94 -2.38 -0.99
N ALA A 122 -11.69 -1.32 -0.73
CA ALA A 122 -11.68 -0.10 -1.55
C ALA A 122 -10.30 0.57 -1.55
N GLU A 123 -9.64 0.67 -0.40
CA GLU A 123 -8.26 1.18 -0.30
C GLU A 123 -7.27 0.28 -1.03
N ALA A 124 -7.44 -1.04 -0.97
CA ALA A 124 -6.59 -2.00 -1.66
C ALA A 124 -6.69 -1.91 -3.20
N VAL A 125 -7.79 -1.38 -3.78
CA VAL A 125 -7.88 -1.05 -5.21
C VAL A 125 -6.80 -0.04 -5.58
N ARG A 126 -6.64 1.01 -4.77
CA ARG A 126 -5.65 2.06 -4.99
C ARG A 126 -4.24 1.50 -4.85
N ASP A 127 -3.99 0.75 -3.78
CA ASP A 127 -2.68 0.15 -3.52
C ASP A 127 -2.25 -0.80 -4.66
N LEU A 128 -3.20 -1.52 -5.27
CA LEU A 128 -2.92 -2.38 -6.42
C LEU A 128 -2.53 -1.57 -7.67
N ILE A 129 -3.20 -0.45 -7.90
CA ILE A 129 -2.93 0.43 -9.05
C ILE A 129 -1.59 1.15 -8.90
N ASP A 130 -1.26 1.57 -7.68
CA ASP A 130 -0.05 2.33 -7.35
C ASP A 130 1.18 1.42 -7.06
N ALA A 131 0.97 0.10 -7.00
CA ALA A 131 2.03 -0.88 -6.74
C ALA A 131 3.19 -0.75 -7.73
N GLN A 132 4.40 -0.63 -7.17
CA GLN A 132 5.65 -0.52 -7.92
C GLN A 132 6.37 -1.88 -8.04
N THR A 133 6.06 -2.83 -7.15
CA THR A 133 6.60 -4.19 -7.18
C THR A 133 5.50 -5.24 -7.31
N LEU A 134 5.85 -6.42 -7.82
CA LEU A 134 4.93 -7.57 -7.85
C LEU A 134 4.50 -8.02 -6.45
N PHE A 135 5.33 -7.79 -5.43
CA PHE A 135 5.00 -8.15 -4.06
C PHE A 135 3.94 -7.21 -3.46
N GLN A 136 4.07 -5.89 -3.71
CA GLN A 136 3.02 -4.91 -3.40
C GLN A 136 1.70 -5.27 -4.09
N ALA A 137 1.75 -5.54 -5.40
CA ALA A 137 0.57 -5.90 -6.17
C ALA A 137 -0.12 -7.17 -5.63
N LYS A 138 0.66 -8.21 -5.27
CA LYS A 138 0.12 -9.42 -4.64
C LYS A 138 -0.51 -9.14 -3.27
N THR A 139 0.13 -8.31 -2.45
CA THR A 139 -0.38 -7.94 -1.12
C THR A 139 -1.69 -7.17 -1.23
N ALA A 140 -1.77 -6.18 -2.13
CA ALA A 140 -2.99 -5.43 -2.40
C ALA A 140 -4.11 -6.32 -2.98
N ALA A 141 -3.78 -7.25 -3.89
CA ALA A 141 -4.73 -8.22 -4.42
C ALA A 141 -5.31 -9.14 -3.33
N GLN A 142 -4.48 -9.60 -2.39
CA GLN A 142 -4.97 -10.37 -1.23
C GLN A 142 -5.87 -9.53 -0.32
N GLN A 143 -5.54 -8.26 -0.09
CA GLN A 143 -6.39 -7.35 0.67
C GLN A 143 -7.73 -7.09 -0.03
N LEU A 144 -7.75 -6.95 -1.36
CA LEU A 144 -8.97 -6.91 -2.17
C LEU A 144 -9.86 -8.14 -1.98
N GLU A 145 -9.25 -9.32 -1.78
CA GLU A 145 -9.98 -10.55 -1.45
C GLU A 145 -10.43 -10.62 0.03
N GLY A 146 -10.15 -9.59 0.83
CA GLY A 146 -10.53 -9.48 2.24
C GLY A 146 -9.50 -10.07 3.21
N ALA A 147 -8.21 -10.10 2.86
CA ALA A 147 -7.16 -10.63 3.74
C ALA A 147 -7.07 -9.93 5.11
N LEU A 148 -7.52 -8.67 5.22
CA LEU A 148 -7.64 -7.95 6.50
C LEU A 148 -9.00 -8.19 7.18
N SER A 149 -10.08 -8.17 6.41
CA SER A 149 -11.45 -8.33 6.95
C SER A 149 -11.70 -9.74 7.50
N ARG A 150 -11.17 -10.78 6.85
CA ARG A 150 -11.29 -12.18 7.28
C ARG A 150 -10.79 -12.42 8.72
N PRO A 151 -9.58 -12.00 9.12
CA PRO A 151 -9.13 -12.14 10.51
C PRO A 151 -9.81 -11.18 11.49
N VAL A 152 -10.27 -9.99 11.05
CA VAL A 152 -10.93 -9.02 11.95
C VAL A 152 -12.36 -9.43 12.32
N GLN A 153 -13.10 -10.07 11.42
CA GLN A 153 -14.50 -10.46 11.65
C GLN A 153 -14.71 -11.37 12.88
N PRO A 154 -13.95 -12.47 13.08
CA PRO A 154 -14.04 -13.29 14.29
C PRO A 154 -13.70 -12.54 15.58
N ILE A 155 -12.76 -11.59 15.52
CA ILE A 155 -12.38 -10.74 16.66
C ILE A 155 -13.56 -9.85 17.05
N LYS A 156 -14.15 -9.16 16.07
CA LYS A 156 -15.34 -8.32 16.26
C LYS A 156 -16.50 -9.14 16.82
N LYS A 157 -16.75 -10.34 16.30
CA LYS A 157 -17.80 -11.23 16.81
C LYS A 157 -17.59 -11.56 18.30
N THR A 158 -16.37 -11.91 18.69
CA THR A 158 -16.03 -12.22 20.09
C THR A 158 -16.30 -11.02 21.01
N LEU A 159 -15.97 -9.81 20.56
CA LEU A 159 -16.24 -8.57 21.30
C LEU A 159 -17.75 -8.30 21.44
N VAL A 160 -18.51 -8.44 20.35
CA VAL A 160 -19.97 -8.24 20.35
C VAL A 160 -20.66 -9.26 21.25
N ASP A 161 -20.24 -10.53 21.21
CA ASP A 161 -20.80 -11.58 22.08
C ASP A 161 -20.53 -11.28 23.57
N LEU A 162 -19.36 -10.70 23.90
CA LEU A 162 -19.05 -10.24 25.26
C LEU A 162 -19.95 -9.05 25.68
N ILE A 163 -20.08 -8.04 24.81
CA ILE A 163 -20.95 -6.87 25.05
C ILE A 163 -22.38 -7.33 25.31
N ALA A 164 -22.95 -8.14 24.43
CA ALA A 164 -24.32 -8.63 24.56
C ALA A 164 -24.56 -9.43 25.85
N THR A 165 -23.56 -10.21 26.30
CA THR A 165 -23.67 -10.96 27.55
C THR A 165 -23.65 -10.03 28.77
N LEU A 166 -22.81 -9.00 28.75
CA LEU A 166 -22.73 -8.01 29.84
C LEU A 166 -23.94 -7.07 29.88
N GLU A 167 -24.45 -6.64 28.72
CA GLU A 167 -25.69 -5.85 28.63
C GLU A 167 -26.87 -6.58 29.24
N ALA A 168 -27.06 -7.86 28.88
CA ALA A 168 -28.10 -8.69 29.48
C ALA A 168 -27.95 -8.75 31.01
N GLY A 169 -26.72 -8.81 31.53
CA GLY A 169 -26.48 -8.82 32.97
C GLY A 169 -26.75 -7.50 33.69
N VAL A 170 -26.65 -6.37 32.99
CA VAL A 170 -27.05 -5.06 33.54
C VAL A 170 -28.57 -4.96 33.65
N ASP A 171 -29.30 -5.41 32.61
CA ASP A 171 -30.76 -5.34 32.56
C ASP A 171 -31.46 -6.21 33.63
N PHE A 172 -30.80 -7.27 34.11
CA PHE A 172 -31.31 -8.19 35.14
C PHE A 172 -30.58 -8.07 36.50
N ALA A 173 -29.85 -6.98 36.74
CA ALA A 173 -29.07 -6.78 37.96
C ALA A 173 -29.92 -6.74 39.25
N GLU A 174 -31.23 -6.44 39.15
CA GLU A 174 -32.16 -6.49 40.29
C GLU A 174 -32.35 -7.91 40.88
N ASP A 175 -32.01 -8.95 40.13
CA ASP A 175 -32.13 -10.36 40.55
C ASP A 175 -30.85 -10.92 41.21
N ASP A 176 -29.84 -10.08 41.49
CA ASP A 176 -28.57 -10.43 42.16
C ASP A 176 -27.74 -11.52 41.42
N VAL A 177 -27.96 -11.66 40.11
CA VAL A 177 -27.25 -12.61 39.24
C VAL A 177 -26.12 -11.92 38.49
N SER A 178 -24.88 -12.05 38.98
CA SER A 178 -23.69 -11.81 38.15
C SER A 178 -23.68 -12.79 36.98
N VAL A 179 -23.87 -12.28 35.75
CA VAL A 179 -24.00 -13.12 34.55
C VAL A 179 -22.69 -13.74 34.10
N LEU A 180 -21.56 -13.07 34.37
CA LEU A 180 -20.22 -13.54 34.03
C LEU A 180 -19.24 -13.23 35.17
N PRO A 181 -18.50 -14.23 35.68
CA PRO A 181 -17.36 -14.02 36.58
C PRO A 181 -16.23 -13.19 35.94
N ASP A 182 -15.54 -12.38 36.74
CA ASP A 182 -14.43 -11.49 36.32
C ASP A 182 -13.34 -12.24 35.51
N ASP A 183 -13.00 -13.47 35.91
CA ASP A 183 -11.98 -14.29 35.24
C ASP A 183 -12.40 -14.67 33.81
N GLN A 184 -13.70 -14.92 33.59
CA GLN A 184 -14.23 -15.20 32.26
C GLN A 184 -14.28 -13.94 31.38
N ILE A 185 -14.58 -12.77 31.98
CA ILE A 185 -14.53 -11.47 31.29
C ILE A 185 -13.09 -11.20 30.81
N LEU A 186 -12.12 -11.31 31.72
CA LEU A 186 -10.69 -11.12 31.40
C LEU A 186 -10.21 -12.10 30.32
N ALA A 187 -10.64 -13.36 30.37
CA ALA A 187 -10.30 -14.34 29.34
C ALA A 187 -10.84 -13.96 27.95
N ARG A 188 -12.09 -13.45 27.88
CA ARG A 188 -12.69 -12.98 26.61
C ARG A 188 -12.03 -11.70 26.10
N ILE A 189 -11.69 -10.76 26.99
CA ILE A 189 -10.91 -9.56 26.65
C ILE A 189 -9.54 -9.96 26.07
N ALA A 190 -8.84 -10.90 26.70
CA ALA A 190 -7.56 -11.39 26.22
C ALA A 190 -7.67 -12.08 24.84
N ALA A 191 -8.76 -12.82 24.58
CA ALA A 191 -9.03 -13.45 23.30
C ALA A 191 -9.27 -12.44 22.16
N VAL A 192 -9.76 -11.23 22.47
CA VAL A 192 -9.85 -10.11 21.51
C VAL A 192 -8.50 -9.40 21.37
N ARG A 193 -7.79 -9.17 22.48
CA ARG A 193 -6.53 -8.40 22.51
C ARG A 193 -5.41 -9.09 21.75
N ALA A 194 -5.19 -10.39 21.98
CA ALA A 194 -4.07 -11.12 21.41
C ALA A 194 -4.00 -11.06 19.87
N PRO A 195 -5.08 -11.35 19.11
CA PRO A 195 -5.05 -11.25 17.65
C PRO A 195 -4.98 -9.81 17.14
N LEU A 196 -5.58 -8.82 17.84
CA LEU A 196 -5.41 -7.41 17.47
C LEU A 196 -3.96 -6.94 17.65
N GLN A 197 -3.28 -7.39 18.71
CA GLN A 197 -1.87 -7.08 18.92
C GLN A 197 -0.99 -7.71 17.83
N GLN A 198 -1.30 -8.93 17.39
CA GLN A 198 -0.60 -9.55 16.27
C GLN A 198 -0.75 -8.74 14.96
N LEU A 199 -1.96 -8.25 14.67
CA LEU A 199 -2.19 -7.37 13.52
C LEU A 199 -1.42 -6.05 13.65
N ALA A 200 -1.44 -5.42 14.83
CA ALA A 200 -0.71 -4.18 15.09
C ALA A 200 0.81 -4.36 14.94
N ASP A 201 1.35 -5.49 15.42
CA ASP A 201 2.78 -5.81 15.32
C ASP A 201 3.23 -6.00 13.85
N SER A 202 2.31 -6.40 12.96
CA SER A 202 2.58 -6.57 11.53
C SER A 202 2.82 -5.24 10.79
N PHE A 203 2.36 -4.10 11.34
CA PHE A 203 2.36 -2.81 10.67
C PHE A 203 3.76 -2.30 10.32
N THR A 204 4.77 -2.57 11.17
CA THR A 204 6.14 -2.10 10.88
C THR A 204 6.64 -2.65 9.54
N TYR A 205 6.40 -3.94 9.29
CA TYR A 205 6.76 -4.56 8.03
C TYR A 205 5.79 -4.15 6.91
N GLY A 206 4.48 -4.12 7.18
CA GLY A 206 3.49 -3.74 6.17
C GLY A 206 3.65 -2.31 5.65
N LYS A 207 4.05 -1.39 6.53
CA LYS A 207 4.41 -0.03 6.15
C LYS A 207 5.58 0.00 5.17
N LEU A 208 6.63 -0.80 5.41
CA LEU A 208 7.77 -0.89 4.48
C LEU A 208 7.34 -1.46 3.13
N VAL A 209 6.46 -2.46 3.12
CA VAL A 209 5.92 -3.02 1.88
C VAL A 209 5.12 -1.96 1.13
N HIS A 210 4.31 -1.15 1.82
CA HIS A 210 3.45 -0.13 1.21
C HIS A 210 4.21 1.11 0.72
N GLU A 211 4.99 1.73 1.60
CA GLU A 211 5.68 3.01 1.33
C GLU A 211 7.05 2.82 0.66
N GLY A 212 7.62 1.62 0.73
CA GLY A 212 8.99 1.36 0.30
C GLY A 212 10.03 1.70 1.37
N LEU A 213 11.29 1.59 0.97
CA LEU A 213 12.46 1.79 1.83
C LEU A 213 13.36 2.87 1.23
N THR A 214 13.70 3.89 2.02
CA THR A 214 14.70 4.88 1.64
C THR A 214 16.10 4.41 2.05
N LEU A 215 16.95 4.13 1.07
CA LEU A 215 18.31 3.61 1.25
C LEU A 215 19.36 4.64 0.85
N ALA A 216 20.28 4.98 1.76
CA ALA A 216 21.47 5.76 1.43
C ALA A 216 22.71 4.86 1.36
N ILE A 217 23.56 5.05 0.34
CA ILE A 217 24.81 4.29 0.18
C ILE A 217 25.98 5.26 0.24
N ILE A 218 26.64 5.30 1.39
CA ILE A 218 27.76 6.20 1.65
C ILE A 218 29.09 5.45 1.62
N GLY A 219 30.17 6.15 1.28
CA GLY A 219 31.50 5.56 1.24
C GLY A 219 32.44 6.35 0.35
N ARG A 220 33.75 6.13 0.51
CA ARG A 220 34.79 6.78 -0.29
C ARG A 220 34.61 6.51 -1.80
N PRO A 221 35.22 7.30 -2.69
CA PRO A 221 35.32 6.95 -4.11
C PRO A 221 35.90 5.53 -4.29
N ASN A 222 35.47 4.82 -5.34
CA ASN A 222 36.02 3.51 -5.76
C ASN A 222 35.86 2.32 -4.79
N VAL A 223 35.18 2.46 -3.65
CA VAL A 223 34.86 1.34 -2.73
C VAL A 223 33.82 0.35 -3.30
N GLY A 224 33.25 0.66 -4.47
CA GLY A 224 32.30 -0.21 -5.19
C GLY A 224 30.82 0.02 -4.86
N LYS A 225 30.43 1.24 -4.47
CA LYS A 225 29.02 1.61 -4.16
C LYS A 225 28.04 1.24 -5.28
N SER A 226 28.29 1.70 -6.51
CA SER A 226 27.39 1.46 -7.65
C SER A 226 27.33 -0.02 -8.05
N SER A 227 28.47 -0.72 -7.99
CA SER A 227 28.52 -2.16 -8.24
C SER A 227 27.73 -2.94 -7.18
N LEU A 228 27.87 -2.56 -5.90
CA LEU A 228 27.14 -3.15 -4.79
C LEU A 228 25.63 -2.92 -4.94
N PHE A 229 25.21 -1.69 -5.25
CA PHE A 229 23.81 -1.35 -5.47
C PHE A 229 23.21 -2.17 -6.60
N ASN A 230 23.86 -2.19 -7.76
CA ASN A 230 23.40 -2.95 -8.91
C ASN A 230 23.24 -4.43 -8.55
N ARG A 231 24.20 -5.02 -7.83
CA ARG A 231 24.14 -6.42 -7.40
C ARG A 231 23.07 -6.68 -6.35
N LEU A 232 22.87 -5.73 -5.44
CA LEU A 232 21.86 -5.80 -4.39
C LEU A 232 20.45 -5.90 -5.00
N VAL A 233 20.23 -5.23 -6.12
CA VAL A 233 18.91 -5.04 -6.73
C VAL A 233 18.71 -5.82 -8.04
N GLU A 234 19.76 -6.42 -8.60
CA GLU A 234 19.79 -7.11 -9.90
C GLU A 234 18.72 -8.20 -10.05
N ARG A 235 18.44 -8.95 -8.97
CA ARG A 235 17.47 -10.06 -9.00
C ARG A 235 16.01 -9.62 -9.09
N GLU A 236 15.71 -8.35 -8.83
CA GLU A 236 14.35 -7.86 -8.59
C GLU A 236 14.00 -6.59 -9.34
N ARG A 237 14.79 -6.23 -10.37
CA ARG A 237 14.44 -5.13 -11.28
C ARG A 237 13.10 -5.45 -11.95
N ALA A 238 12.07 -4.67 -11.63
CA ALA A 238 10.80 -4.75 -12.33
C ALA A 238 10.97 -4.08 -13.69
N ILE A 239 10.61 -4.77 -14.78
CA ILE A 239 10.53 -4.17 -16.10
C ILE A 239 9.31 -3.24 -16.09
N VAL A 240 9.55 -1.94 -15.93
CA VAL A 240 8.49 -0.94 -16.08
C VAL A 240 8.40 -0.56 -17.56
N THR A 241 7.25 -0.79 -18.15
CA THR A 241 6.91 -0.22 -19.46
C THR A 241 6.65 1.26 -19.30
N ALA A 242 7.20 2.09 -20.18
CA ALA A 242 6.97 3.53 -20.19
C ALA A 242 5.48 3.85 -20.14
N THR A 243 5.04 4.62 -19.14
CA THR A 243 3.69 5.16 -19.09
C THR A 243 3.58 6.28 -20.13
N PRO A 244 2.73 6.17 -21.17
CA PRO A 244 2.62 7.22 -22.17
C PRO A 244 1.96 8.46 -21.54
N GLY A 245 2.68 9.57 -21.37
CA GLY A 245 2.09 10.84 -20.92
C GLY A 245 2.74 11.51 -19.72
N THR A 246 3.72 10.90 -19.05
CA THR A 246 4.58 11.61 -18.10
C THR A 246 5.63 12.41 -18.88
N THR A 247 5.30 13.65 -19.21
CA THR A 247 6.29 14.58 -19.74
C THR A 247 7.35 14.83 -18.68
N ARG A 248 8.59 14.41 -18.98
CA ARG A 248 9.82 14.57 -18.19
C ARG A 248 9.93 13.68 -16.96
N ASP A 249 9.80 12.37 -17.11
CA ASP A 249 10.62 11.49 -16.27
C ASP A 249 11.07 10.29 -17.07
N LEU A 250 12.36 10.00 -16.95
CA LEU A 250 12.99 8.82 -17.51
C LEU A 250 12.18 7.58 -17.10
N VAL A 251 12.23 6.51 -17.90
CA VAL A 251 11.92 5.16 -17.41
C VAL A 251 12.72 4.97 -16.11
N SER A 252 12.08 5.21 -14.96
CA SER A 252 12.62 4.90 -13.65
C SER A 252 12.43 3.41 -13.54
N GLU A 253 13.52 2.66 -13.73
CA GLU A 253 13.53 1.27 -13.35
C GLU A 253 13.17 1.21 -11.86
N THR A 254 12.06 0.58 -11.51
CA THR A 254 11.74 0.35 -10.11
C THR A 254 12.71 -0.69 -9.56
N VAL A 255 13.43 -0.26 -8.54
CA VAL A 255 14.42 -1.05 -7.81
C VAL A 255 13.75 -1.64 -6.58
N ALA A 256 13.94 -2.93 -6.32
CA ALA A 256 13.33 -3.60 -5.17
C ALA A 256 14.32 -4.49 -4.40
N LEU A 257 14.00 -4.74 -3.13
CA LEU A 257 14.72 -5.60 -2.21
C LEU A 257 13.73 -6.54 -1.51
N GLU A 258 13.80 -7.84 -1.81
CA GLU A 258 12.84 -8.85 -1.37
C GLU A 258 11.37 -8.41 -1.58
N GLY A 259 11.10 -7.76 -2.72
CA GLY A 259 9.79 -7.25 -3.11
C GLY A 259 9.45 -5.87 -2.56
N ILE A 260 10.28 -5.25 -1.73
CA ILE A 260 10.04 -3.90 -1.18
C ILE A 260 10.66 -2.86 -2.12
N PRO A 261 9.91 -1.82 -2.58
CA PRO A 261 10.48 -0.75 -3.39
C PRO A 261 11.60 -0.02 -2.65
N ILE A 262 12.68 0.32 -3.35
CA ILE A 262 13.78 1.13 -2.80
C ILE A 262 13.78 2.51 -3.43
N HIS A 263 13.77 3.54 -2.59
CA HIS A 263 14.11 4.91 -2.95
C HIS A 263 15.56 5.17 -2.58
N LEU A 264 16.40 5.47 -3.57
CA LEU A 264 17.78 5.83 -3.31
C LEU A 264 17.89 7.34 -3.05
N VAL A 265 18.48 7.72 -1.93
CA VAL A 265 18.82 9.13 -1.69
C VAL A 265 20.14 9.45 -2.39
N ASP A 266 20.16 10.54 -3.16
CA ASP A 266 21.22 10.96 -4.08
C ASP A 266 22.56 11.24 -3.38
N THR A 267 23.27 10.16 -3.03
CA THR A 267 24.70 10.18 -2.76
C THR A 267 25.43 10.16 -4.10
N ALA A 268 25.56 11.31 -4.74
CA ALA A 268 26.30 11.57 -6.00
C ALA A 268 27.01 10.33 -6.60
N GLY A 269 26.42 9.70 -7.63
CA GLY A 269 27.15 8.70 -8.44
C GLY A 269 26.44 7.43 -8.89
N ILE A 270 25.10 7.37 -8.95
CA ILE A 270 24.41 6.24 -9.66
C ILE A 270 24.04 6.62 -11.10
N ARG A 271 24.17 7.90 -11.48
CA ARG A 271 24.15 8.34 -12.89
C ARG A 271 25.41 9.16 -13.17
N ALA A 272 26.12 8.79 -14.23
CA ALA A 272 27.43 9.33 -14.57
C ALA A 272 27.41 10.86 -14.71
N ALA A 273 28.25 11.54 -13.94
CA ALA A 273 28.84 12.82 -14.31
C ALA A 273 30.20 12.91 -13.62
N ALA A 274 31.24 13.03 -14.43
CA ALA A 274 32.61 13.27 -14.00
C ALA A 274 32.79 14.74 -13.59
N ASP A 275 33.68 14.91 -12.62
CA ASP A 275 34.31 16.12 -12.13
C ASP A 275 33.47 17.18 -11.39
N GLU A 276 34.12 17.76 -10.37
CA GLU A 276 33.68 18.78 -9.39
C GLU A 276 32.94 18.28 -8.12
N ALA A 277 33.27 17.09 -7.61
CA ALA A 277 32.40 16.35 -6.66
C ALA A 277 32.90 16.17 -5.20
N GLU A 278 34.01 16.77 -4.76
CA GLU A 278 34.66 16.29 -3.52
C GLU A 278 34.15 16.95 -2.21
N ARG A 279 33.85 18.25 -2.21
CA ARG A 279 33.36 18.94 -0.99
C ARG A 279 31.83 19.01 -0.89
N ILE A 280 31.15 19.12 -2.03
CA ILE A 280 29.68 19.02 -2.14
C ILE A 280 29.24 17.57 -1.86
N GLY A 281 30.06 16.58 -2.26
CA GLY A 281 29.78 15.16 -2.04
C GLY A 281 29.66 14.78 -0.58
N ILE A 282 30.52 15.29 0.32
CA ILE A 282 30.48 14.96 1.75
C ILE A 282 29.25 15.55 2.46
N GLN A 283 28.92 16.81 2.19
CA GLN A 283 27.74 17.46 2.77
C GLN A 283 26.44 16.78 2.31
N LYS A 284 26.31 16.51 1.00
CA LYS A 284 25.18 15.75 0.44
C LYS A 284 25.10 14.32 0.98
N THR A 285 26.24 13.70 1.29
CA THR A 285 26.29 12.36 1.91
C THR A 285 25.66 12.38 3.31
N TYR A 286 25.87 13.43 4.09
CA TYR A 286 25.27 13.56 5.43
C TYR A 286 23.79 13.91 5.40
N GLU A 287 23.38 14.74 4.45
CA GLU A 287 21.96 15.05 4.17
C GLU A 287 21.22 13.78 3.74
N ALA A 288 21.79 13.02 2.79
CA ALA A 288 21.23 11.75 2.35
C ALA A 288 21.12 10.72 3.48
N ALA A 289 22.12 10.66 4.36
CA ALA A 289 22.07 9.79 5.52
C ALA A 289 21.04 10.23 6.58
N ALA A 290 20.58 11.48 6.57
CA ALA A 290 19.58 12.00 7.51
C ALA A 290 18.16 11.67 7.08
N GLU A 291 17.92 11.59 5.77
CA GLU A 291 16.62 11.28 5.18
C GLU A 291 16.38 9.78 4.98
N ALA A 292 17.42 8.95 5.09
CA ALA A 292 17.33 7.51 4.85
C ALA A 292 16.84 6.71 6.06
N ASP A 293 15.99 5.71 5.78
CA ASP A 293 15.55 4.71 6.74
C ASP A 293 16.69 3.75 7.13
N VAL A 294 17.59 3.46 6.19
CA VAL A 294 18.81 2.67 6.40
C VAL A 294 19.99 3.28 5.65
N VAL A 295 21.15 3.35 6.31
CA VAL A 295 22.41 3.80 5.70
C VAL A 295 23.39 2.65 5.54
N LEU A 296 23.83 2.38 4.30
CA LEU A 296 24.93 1.48 4.01
C LEU A 296 26.24 2.25 4.01
N VAL A 297 27.14 1.94 4.94
CA VAL A 297 28.50 2.49 4.97
C VAL A 297 29.43 1.52 4.27
N VAL A 298 29.79 1.80 3.02
CA VAL A 298 30.61 0.91 2.20
C VAL A 298 32.08 1.24 2.36
N THR A 299 32.85 0.24 2.81
CA THR A 299 34.31 0.30 2.96
C THR A 299 34.96 -0.81 2.15
N GLU A 300 36.28 -0.74 2.00
CA GLU A 300 37.04 -1.82 1.35
C GLU A 300 37.60 -2.77 2.41
N ALA A 301 37.52 -4.07 2.15
CA ALA A 301 38.07 -5.12 3.01
C ALA A 301 39.59 -4.96 3.28
N ASN A 302 40.34 -4.42 2.31
CA ASN A 302 41.79 -4.23 2.37
C ASN A 302 42.18 -2.73 2.36
N ALA A 303 41.45 -1.90 3.11
CA ALA A 303 41.69 -0.46 3.17
C ALA A 303 43.01 -0.10 3.87
N SER A 304 43.70 0.94 3.39
CA SER A 304 44.90 1.49 4.03
C SER A 304 44.58 2.15 5.39
N ALA A 305 45.60 2.41 6.22
CA ALA A 305 45.39 3.07 7.51
C ALA A 305 44.77 4.48 7.38
N ALA A 306 45.09 5.21 6.30
CA ALA A 306 44.50 6.51 6.01
C ALA A 306 43.00 6.38 5.63
N ASP A 307 42.67 5.37 4.85
CA ASP A 307 41.29 5.07 4.46
C ASP A 307 40.43 4.65 5.66
N GLN A 308 40.98 3.83 6.56
CA GLN A 308 40.31 3.42 7.79
C GLN A 308 39.95 4.63 8.68
N HIS A 309 40.78 5.68 8.69
CA HIS A 309 40.49 6.90 9.43
C HIS A 309 39.29 7.68 8.85
N HIS A 310 39.18 7.74 7.51
CA HIS A 310 38.01 8.34 6.85
C HIS A 310 36.74 7.52 7.06
N ASP A 311 36.84 6.19 6.93
CA ASP A 311 35.73 5.27 7.17
C ASP A 311 35.21 5.41 8.61
N GLN A 312 36.11 5.64 9.58
CA GLN A 312 35.75 5.87 10.97
C GLN A 312 34.99 7.19 11.21
N LYS A 313 35.27 8.24 10.43
CA LYS A 313 34.52 9.51 10.48
C LYS A 313 33.10 9.33 9.94
N MET A 314 32.94 8.62 8.83
CA MET A 314 31.61 8.31 8.27
C MET A 314 30.79 7.45 9.24
N LEU A 315 31.40 6.44 9.85
CA LEU A 315 30.75 5.61 10.88
C LEU A 315 30.32 6.43 12.12
N ALA A 316 31.13 7.40 12.54
CA ALA A 316 30.76 8.29 13.64
C ALA A 316 29.56 9.19 13.29
N ALA A 317 29.45 9.63 12.03
CA ALA A 317 28.37 10.50 11.58
C ALA A 317 27.00 9.79 11.47
N VAL A 318 26.99 8.46 11.33
CA VAL A 318 25.77 7.64 11.31
C VAL A 318 25.48 6.98 12.66
N ALA A 319 26.23 7.31 13.70
CA ALA A 319 26.02 6.76 15.03
C ALA A 319 24.60 7.08 15.54
N GLY A 320 23.91 6.07 16.08
CA GLY A 320 22.52 6.20 16.54
C GLY A 320 21.46 6.10 15.43
N ARG A 321 21.87 5.94 14.16
CA ARG A 321 20.96 5.64 13.04
C ARG A 321 20.96 4.14 12.73
N LYS A 322 19.93 3.70 11.99
CA LYS A 322 19.89 2.37 11.38
C LYS A 322 20.93 2.31 10.26
N ALA A 323 22.04 1.63 10.51
CA ALA A 323 23.16 1.57 9.58
C ALA A 323 23.73 0.16 9.48
N VAL A 324 24.32 -0.16 8.33
CA VAL A 324 25.04 -1.41 8.08
C VAL A 324 26.42 -1.09 7.52
N LEU A 325 27.47 -1.58 8.16
CA LEU A 325 28.84 -1.48 7.65
C LEU A 325 29.08 -2.58 6.63
N VAL A 326 29.28 -2.20 5.37
CA VAL A 326 29.51 -3.13 4.27
C VAL A 326 31.00 -3.16 3.92
N ALA A 327 31.70 -4.22 4.32
CA ALA A 327 33.09 -4.45 3.94
C ALA A 327 33.14 -5.11 2.55
N ASN A 328 33.15 -4.27 1.51
CA ASN A 328 33.11 -4.70 0.12
C ASN A 328 34.51 -5.14 -0.40
N LYS A 329 34.53 -5.84 -1.55
CA LYS A 329 35.73 -6.45 -2.16
C LYS A 329 36.36 -7.55 -1.30
N SER A 330 35.53 -8.32 -0.58
CA SER A 330 35.97 -9.45 0.26
C SER A 330 36.67 -10.57 -0.52
N ASP A 331 36.55 -10.58 -1.85
CA ASP A 331 37.29 -11.47 -2.76
C ASP A 331 38.79 -11.16 -2.80
N LEU A 332 39.22 -9.94 -2.49
CA LEU A 332 40.63 -9.53 -2.48
C LEU A 332 41.32 -9.81 -1.13
N ALA A 333 40.55 -9.88 -0.05
CA ALA A 333 41.05 -10.20 1.29
C ALA A 333 39.91 -10.80 2.14
N PRO A 334 40.03 -12.05 2.61
CA PRO A 334 39.03 -12.64 3.49
C PRO A 334 38.97 -11.84 4.78
N THR A 335 37.82 -11.24 5.06
CA THR A 335 37.59 -10.47 6.29
C THR A 335 36.62 -11.21 7.19
N SER A 336 36.91 -11.25 8.49
CA SER A 336 35.96 -11.80 9.48
C SER A 336 34.64 -11.03 9.44
N THR A 337 33.55 -11.75 9.22
CA THR A 337 32.16 -11.24 9.18
C THR A 337 31.60 -10.91 10.56
N ALA A 338 32.29 -11.31 11.64
CA ALA A 338 31.65 -11.45 12.96
C ALA A 338 31.83 -10.27 13.95
N ALA A 339 32.47 -9.16 13.55
CA ALA A 339 32.70 -8.06 14.48
C ALA A 339 31.69 -6.91 14.27
N VAL A 340 30.78 -6.75 15.24
CA VAL A 340 30.01 -5.51 15.43
C VAL A 340 31.01 -4.38 15.68
N SER A 341 31.17 -3.48 14.70
CA SER A 341 32.04 -2.32 14.84
C SER A 341 31.26 -1.21 15.51
N LYS A 342 31.49 -0.96 16.80
CA LYS A 342 30.87 0.15 17.56
C LYS A 342 29.33 0.13 17.58
N GLY A 343 28.72 -1.05 17.68
CA GLY A 343 27.26 -1.23 17.71
C GLY A 343 26.58 -1.26 16.34
N ILE A 344 27.33 -1.07 15.24
CA ILE A 344 26.81 -1.17 13.87
C ILE A 344 27.07 -2.60 13.34
N PRO A 345 26.05 -3.30 12.82
CA PRO A 345 26.22 -4.61 12.19
C PRO A 345 27.15 -4.51 10.98
N ARG A 346 27.99 -5.53 10.80
CA ARG A 346 28.97 -5.59 9.73
C ARG A 346 28.68 -6.78 8.82
N VAL A 347 28.67 -6.55 7.52
CA VAL A 347 28.52 -7.60 6.50
C VAL A 347 29.69 -7.50 5.52
N ALA A 348 30.36 -8.61 5.25
CA ALA A 348 31.40 -8.67 4.22
C ALA A 348 30.75 -9.03 2.89
N THR A 349 31.05 -8.28 1.83
CA THR A 349 30.47 -8.52 0.50
C THR A 349 31.52 -8.50 -0.59
N SER A 350 31.21 -9.17 -1.69
CA SER A 350 31.88 -8.94 -2.96
C SER A 350 30.83 -8.60 -4.01
N ALA A 351 30.77 -7.33 -4.41
CA ALA A 351 29.92 -6.92 -5.52
C ALA A 351 30.27 -7.63 -6.85
N LEU A 352 31.51 -8.10 -6.99
CA LEU A 352 31.99 -8.83 -8.16
C LEU A 352 31.46 -10.27 -8.20
N THR A 353 31.61 -11.02 -7.10
CA THR A 353 31.21 -12.45 -7.07
C THR A 353 29.74 -12.62 -6.65
N GLY A 354 29.19 -11.68 -5.87
CA GLY A 354 27.89 -11.79 -5.23
C GLY A 354 27.92 -12.41 -3.82
N ALA A 355 29.10 -12.76 -3.30
CA ALA A 355 29.25 -13.24 -1.93
C ALA A 355 28.75 -12.20 -0.92
N GLY A 356 28.04 -12.64 0.12
CA GLY A 356 27.51 -11.80 1.20
C GLY A 356 26.32 -10.90 0.82
N ILE A 357 25.87 -10.89 -0.44
CA ILE A 357 24.74 -10.05 -0.86
C ILE A 357 23.44 -10.49 -0.16
N ALA A 358 23.14 -11.79 -0.10
CA ALA A 358 21.94 -12.29 0.57
C ALA A 358 21.92 -11.94 2.07
N GLU A 359 23.07 -12.03 2.73
CA GLU A 359 23.26 -11.62 4.13
C GLU A 359 23.03 -10.11 4.30
N LEU A 360 23.54 -9.31 3.36
CA LEU A 360 23.31 -7.86 3.34
C LEU A 360 21.81 -7.55 3.18
N ARG A 361 21.08 -8.25 2.32
CA ARG A 361 19.62 -8.07 2.17
C ARG A 361 18.89 -8.35 3.47
N ALA A 362 19.17 -9.50 4.09
CA ALA A 362 18.56 -9.89 5.35
C ALA A 362 18.87 -8.88 6.46
N GLU A 363 20.11 -8.38 6.52
CA GLU A 363 20.50 -7.39 7.52
C GLU A 363 19.82 -6.03 7.31
N ILE A 364 19.69 -5.57 6.06
CA ILE A 364 18.92 -4.35 5.74
C ILE A 364 17.48 -4.50 6.25
N LEU A 365 16.82 -5.61 5.89
CA LEU A 365 15.44 -5.86 6.32
C LEU A 365 15.30 -5.94 7.84
N ARG A 366 16.27 -6.54 8.53
CA ARG A 366 16.28 -6.61 10.00
C ARG A 366 16.37 -5.24 10.66
N GLN A 367 17.14 -4.31 10.08
CA GLN A 367 17.26 -2.93 10.59
C GLN A 367 15.94 -2.17 10.50
N VAL A 368 15.17 -2.37 9.42
CA VAL A 368 13.91 -1.64 9.21
C VAL A 368 12.67 -2.34 9.74
N GLY A 369 12.52 -3.64 9.49
CA GLY A 369 11.35 -4.44 9.87
C GLY A 369 11.44 -5.11 11.25
N GLY A 370 12.62 -5.10 11.90
CA GLY A 370 12.85 -5.79 13.17
C GLY A 370 12.93 -7.32 13.02
N GLU A 371 13.14 -8.02 14.15
CA GLU A 371 13.32 -9.49 14.15
C GLU A 371 12.06 -10.26 13.72
N ARG A 372 10.89 -9.63 13.79
CA ARG A 372 9.58 -10.26 13.50
C ARG A 372 9.14 -10.16 12.02
N ALA A 373 9.91 -9.49 11.16
CA ALA A 373 9.59 -9.32 9.75
C ALA A 373 9.54 -10.64 8.95
N ALA A 374 10.21 -11.70 9.44
CA ALA A 374 10.32 -12.97 8.73
C ALA A 374 9.15 -13.95 8.95
N LEU A 375 8.17 -13.61 9.80
CA LEU A 375 7.15 -14.55 10.28
C LEU A 375 5.76 -13.90 10.31
N GLN A 376 5.07 -13.82 9.18
CA GLN A 376 3.66 -13.46 9.17
C GLN A 376 2.91 -14.25 8.07
N GLU A 377 2.39 -15.42 8.44
CA GLU A 377 1.21 -15.99 7.78
C GLU A 377 -0.03 -15.31 8.39
N GLY A 378 -0.53 -14.25 7.75
CA GLY A 378 -1.65 -13.46 8.25
C GLY A 378 -1.84 -12.17 7.44
N GLY A 379 -3.03 -11.56 7.52
CA GLY A 379 -3.31 -10.29 6.85
C GLY A 379 -2.36 -9.19 7.33
N LEU A 380 -1.53 -8.66 6.43
CA LEU A 380 -0.54 -7.63 6.74
C LEU A 380 -1.21 -6.25 6.84
N LEU A 381 -0.96 -5.53 7.94
CA LEU A 381 -1.42 -4.16 8.09
C LEU A 381 -0.49 -3.21 7.32
N THR A 382 -0.96 -2.65 6.21
CA THR A 382 -0.15 -1.77 5.35
C THR A 382 -0.42 -0.28 5.58
N ASN A 383 -1.64 0.06 5.97
CA ASN A 383 -2.13 1.45 6.02
C ASN A 383 -2.06 2.04 7.45
N ALA A 384 -1.52 3.24 7.57
CA ALA A 384 -1.43 3.98 8.83
C ALA A 384 -2.80 4.26 9.48
N ARG A 385 -3.85 4.44 8.67
CA ARG A 385 -5.24 4.56 9.15
C ARG A 385 -5.66 3.31 9.90
N HIS A 386 -5.39 2.13 9.32
CA HIS A 386 -5.72 0.86 9.95
C HIS A 386 -4.96 0.68 11.27
N GLN A 387 -3.67 1.04 11.29
CA GLN A 387 -2.87 1.00 12.51
C GLN A 387 -3.44 1.90 13.62
N ALA A 388 -3.85 3.12 13.28
CA ALA A 388 -4.44 4.03 14.25
C ALA A 388 -5.71 3.44 14.87
N LEU A 389 -6.63 2.92 14.05
CA LEU A 389 -7.88 2.31 14.52
C LEU A 389 -7.66 1.07 15.39
N ILE A 390 -6.70 0.20 15.02
CA ILE A 390 -6.35 -0.96 15.84
C ILE A 390 -5.69 -0.52 17.16
N ALA A 391 -4.81 0.48 17.13
CA ALA A 391 -4.18 1.02 18.33
C ALA A 391 -5.20 1.66 19.29
N GLU A 392 -6.18 2.40 18.77
CA GLU A 392 -7.30 2.94 19.54
C GLU A 392 -8.13 1.82 20.17
N SER A 393 -8.43 0.77 19.42
CA SER A 393 -9.15 -0.41 19.92
C SER A 393 -8.39 -1.09 21.06
N LEU A 394 -7.08 -1.31 20.90
CA LEU A 394 -6.20 -1.89 21.91
C LEU A 394 -6.12 -1.03 23.18
N ALA A 395 -6.05 0.30 23.02
CA ALA A 395 -6.03 1.22 24.15
C ALA A 395 -7.35 1.22 24.94
N ALA A 396 -8.50 1.18 24.27
CA ALA A 396 -9.81 1.02 24.92
C ALA A 396 -9.93 -0.33 25.63
N LEU A 397 -9.44 -1.41 25.00
CA LEU A 397 -9.46 -2.76 25.56
C LEU A 397 -8.52 -2.90 26.78
N ALA A 398 -7.47 -2.07 26.86
CA ALA A 398 -6.61 -1.97 28.04
C ALA A 398 -7.34 -1.35 29.24
N LYS A 399 -8.22 -0.37 29.00
CA LYS A 399 -9.06 0.23 30.04
C LYS A 399 -10.10 -0.77 30.56
N ALA A 400 -10.76 -1.50 29.67
CA ALA A 400 -11.73 -2.55 30.02
C ALA A 400 -11.12 -3.63 30.94
N ASP A 401 -9.90 -4.07 30.63
CA ASP A 401 -9.14 -5.05 31.41
C ASP A 401 -8.77 -4.53 32.81
N GLN A 402 -8.32 -3.28 32.90
CA GLN A 402 -8.05 -2.61 34.19
C GLN A 402 -9.32 -2.42 35.01
N ALA A 403 -10.43 -2.02 34.37
CA ALA A 403 -11.73 -1.83 35.01
C ALA A 403 -12.27 -3.15 35.58
N THR A 404 -12.13 -4.25 34.83
CA THR A 404 -12.51 -5.59 35.28
C THR A 404 -11.68 -6.02 36.48
N ALA A 405 -10.34 -5.84 36.43
CA ALA A 405 -9.47 -6.17 37.55
C ALA A 405 -9.75 -5.33 38.81
N ALA A 406 -10.19 -4.07 38.63
CA ALA A 406 -10.58 -3.17 39.71
C ALA A 406 -12.04 -3.37 40.19
N ARG A 407 -12.77 -4.35 39.62
CA ARG A 407 -14.18 -4.64 39.93
C ARG A 407 -15.10 -3.44 39.76
N VAL A 408 -14.86 -2.66 38.72
CA VAL A 408 -15.71 -1.54 38.32
C VAL A 408 -17.08 -2.09 37.86
N PRO A 409 -18.20 -1.40 38.11
CA PRO A 409 -19.52 -1.82 37.64
C PRO A 409 -19.56 -2.10 36.13
N HIS A 410 -20.34 -3.11 35.72
CA HIS A 410 -20.42 -3.56 34.32
C HIS A 410 -20.88 -2.45 33.35
N GLU A 411 -21.70 -1.50 33.79
CA GLU A 411 -22.11 -0.33 32.98
C GLU A 411 -20.90 0.48 32.49
N MET A 412 -19.91 0.71 33.35
CA MET A 412 -18.70 1.44 32.99
C MET A 412 -17.77 0.59 32.12
N LEU A 413 -17.70 -0.72 32.38
CA LEU A 413 -16.96 -1.66 31.53
C LEU A 413 -17.51 -1.67 30.09
N LEU A 414 -18.85 -1.64 29.93
CA LEU A 414 -19.51 -1.57 28.62
C LEU A 414 -19.09 -0.34 27.83
N LEU A 415 -18.89 0.82 28.47
CA LEU A 415 -18.41 2.03 27.80
C LEU A 415 -17.04 1.81 27.13
N ASP A 416 -16.11 1.14 27.82
CA ASP A 416 -14.79 0.82 27.26
C ASP A 416 -14.88 -0.23 26.15
N LEU A 417 -15.74 -1.25 26.29
CA LEU A 417 -15.95 -2.27 25.25
C LEU A 417 -16.58 -1.67 23.97
N TYR A 418 -17.53 -0.75 24.11
CA TYR A 418 -18.05 0.03 22.98
C TYR A 418 -17.00 0.94 22.35
N ALA A 419 -16.12 1.53 23.17
CA ALA A 419 -14.99 2.31 22.67
C ALA A 419 -13.97 1.43 21.91
N THR A 420 -13.86 0.14 22.22
CA THR A 420 -13.12 -0.83 21.40
C THR A 420 -13.85 -1.18 20.10
N LEU A 421 -15.17 -1.29 20.11
CA LEU A 421 -15.94 -1.69 18.92
C LEU A 421 -15.95 -0.62 17.82
N ARG A 422 -16.09 0.66 18.19
CA ARG A 422 -16.21 1.77 17.21
C ARG A 422 -15.06 1.84 16.19
N PRO A 423 -13.76 1.77 16.58
CA PRO A 423 -12.68 1.80 15.60
C PRO A 423 -12.62 0.54 14.74
N LEU A 424 -13.04 -0.63 15.25
CA LEU A 424 -13.16 -1.86 14.46
C LEU A 424 -14.27 -1.76 13.40
N ASP A 425 -15.39 -1.09 13.71
CA ASP A 425 -16.45 -0.79 12.75
C ASP A 425 -15.98 0.20 11.68
N ALA A 426 -15.24 1.24 12.09
CA ALA A 426 -14.63 2.22 11.19
C ALA A 426 -13.55 1.61 10.29
N LEU A 427 -12.91 0.51 10.69
CA LEU A 427 -11.89 -0.18 9.88
C LEU A 427 -12.51 -0.71 8.58
N THR A 428 -13.64 -1.42 8.69
CA THR A 428 -14.38 -2.00 7.55
C THR A 428 -15.36 -1.04 6.91
N GLY A 429 -15.64 0.10 7.54
CA GLY A 429 -16.65 1.06 7.07
C GLY A 429 -18.08 0.60 7.32
N GLN A 430 -18.30 -0.27 8.31
CA GLN A 430 -19.64 -0.72 8.72
C GLN A 430 -20.37 0.29 9.65
N THR A 431 -19.90 1.54 9.72
CA THR A 431 -20.53 2.70 10.38
C THR A 431 -20.77 3.80 9.35
N SER A 432 -21.85 4.59 9.51
CA SER A 432 -22.55 5.33 8.46
C SER A 432 -21.69 6.02 7.39
N ALA A 433 -22.15 5.87 6.14
CA ALA A 433 -21.50 6.31 4.91
C ALA A 433 -21.01 7.78 4.90
N ASP A 434 -21.78 8.74 5.42
CA ASP A 434 -21.51 10.16 5.17
C ASP A 434 -20.19 10.68 5.80
N ASP A 435 -19.76 10.15 6.95
CA ASP A 435 -18.57 10.65 7.66
C ASP A 435 -17.24 10.11 7.09
N ILE A 436 -17.27 8.93 6.49
CA ILE A 436 -16.10 8.24 5.94
C ILE A 436 -15.82 8.68 4.50
N LEU A 437 -16.88 8.94 3.72
CA LEU A 437 -16.77 9.33 2.32
C LEU A 437 -16.03 10.66 2.13
N HIS A 438 -16.30 11.64 3.01
CA HIS A 438 -15.68 12.96 2.91
C HIS A 438 -14.19 12.97 3.27
N LEU A 439 -13.74 12.07 4.14
CA LEU A 439 -12.36 12.03 4.64
C LEU A 439 -11.42 11.25 3.72
N ILE A 440 -11.93 10.26 2.97
CA ILE A 440 -11.14 9.36 2.14
C ILE A 440 -11.10 9.84 0.67
N PHE A 441 -12.24 10.20 0.09
CA PHE A 441 -12.34 10.43 -1.36
C PHE A 441 -11.86 11.81 -1.85
N GLY A 442 -11.57 12.75 -0.94
CA GLY A 442 -11.00 14.07 -1.28
C GLY A 442 -9.57 14.03 -1.85
N SER A 443 -8.88 12.88 -1.80
CA SER A 443 -7.48 12.72 -2.23
C SER A 443 -7.28 11.93 -3.55
N PHE A 444 -8.36 11.50 -4.21
CA PHE A 444 -8.26 10.64 -5.39
C PHE A 444 -8.10 11.48 -6.69
N CYS A 445 -7.48 10.89 -7.72
CA CYS A 445 -7.50 11.43 -9.08
C CYS A 445 -8.80 11.03 -9.80
N ILE A 446 -9.31 11.91 -10.67
CA ILE A 446 -10.54 11.74 -11.44
C ILE A 446 -10.45 10.46 -12.30
N GLY A 447 -11.39 9.52 -12.12
CA GLY A 447 -11.58 8.38 -13.04
C GLY A 447 -10.88 7.05 -12.72
N LYS A 448 -10.50 6.75 -11.47
CA LYS A 448 -10.04 5.41 -11.05
C LYS A 448 -10.99 4.77 -10.04
#